data_AF-A0A2W0AUA2-F1
#
_entry.id   AF-A0A2W0AUA2-F1
#
_cell.length_a   1.000
_cell.length_b   1.000
_cell.length_c   1.000
_cell.angle_alpha   90.00
_cell.angle_beta   90.00
_cell.angle_gamma   90.00
#
_symmetry.space_group_name_H-M   'P 1'
#
loop_
_entity.id
_entity.type
_entity.pdbx_description
1 polymer ?
#
loop_
_entity_poly.entity_id
_entity_poly.type
_entity_poly.pdbx_seq_one_letter_code
_entity_poly.pdbx_strand_id
1 'polypeptide(L)' 'MANKYRAEIMALEIMPDHVHVLVEVDPQLGIHRLVKHLKGVSSHSLRQEFRTLKS' A
#
# COMPACT_ATOMS: atom_id res chain seq x y z
N MET A 1 2.13 3.69 13.40
CA MET A 1 2.20 3.24 11.99
C MET A 1 2.74 4.34 11.05
N ALA A 2 2.35 5.61 11.20
CA ALA A 2 2.86 6.71 10.34
C ALA A 2 4.39 6.96 10.42
N ASN A 3 5.03 6.75 11.58
CA ASN A 3 6.48 7.02 11.74
C ASN A 3 7.44 6.01 11.09
N LYS A 4 6.96 4.88 10.54
CA LYS A 4 7.87 3.80 10.08
C LYS A 4 8.36 3.98 8.64
N TYR A 5 7.62 4.73 7.81
CA TYR A 5 7.92 4.84 6.39
C TYR A 5 8.21 6.27 5.93
N ARG A 6 8.07 7.30 6.78
CA ARG A 6 8.25 8.71 6.37
C ARG A 6 7.57 8.99 5.01
N ALA A 7 6.34 8.49 4.90
CA ALA A 7 5.54 8.59 3.70
C ALA A 7 4.11 8.96 4.10
N GLU A 8 3.51 9.87 3.36
CA GLU A 8 2.19 10.43 3.62
C GLU A 8 1.29 10.23 2.40
N ILE A 9 0.17 9.54 2.59
CA ILE A 9 -0.83 9.35 1.53
C ILE A 9 -1.66 10.63 1.45
N MET A 10 -1.53 11.34 0.33
CA MET A 10 -2.26 12.58 0.08
C MET A 10 -3.66 12.32 -0.50
N ALA A 11 -3.80 11.28 -1.33
CA ALA A 11 -5.07 10.84 -1.89
C ALA A 11 -5.07 9.34 -2.20
N LEU A 12 -6.24 8.71 -2.12
CA LEU A 12 -6.45 7.29 -2.40
C LEU A 12 -7.79 7.12 -3.12
N GLU A 13 -7.78 6.47 -4.28
CA GLU A 13 -8.97 6.06 -5.00
C GLU A 13 -8.91 4.56 -5.29
N ILE A 14 -10.04 3.87 -5.10
CA ILE A 14 -10.16 2.43 -5.31
C ILE A 14 -11.07 2.21 -6.51
N MET A 15 -10.55 1.49 -7.50
CA MET A 15 -11.28 1.03 -8.68
C MET A 15 -11.50 -0.49 -8.54
N PRO A 16 -12.45 -1.09 -9.30
CA PRO A 16 -12.73 -2.52 -9.20
C PRO A 16 -11.52 -3.44 -9.48
N ASP A 17 -10.58 -3.00 -10.33
CA ASP A 17 -9.43 -3.78 -10.80
C ASP A 17 -8.06 -3.18 -10.44
N HIS A 18 -8.02 -1.92 -9.99
CA HIS A 18 -6.78 -1.22 -9.60
C HIS A 18 -7.01 -0.18 -8.51
N VAL A 19 -5.93 0.40 -7.99
CA VAL A 19 -5.98 1.49 -7.00
C VAL A 19 -5.05 2.62 -7.44
N HIS A 20 -5.48 3.86 -7.24
CA HIS A 20 -4.66 5.04 -7.40
C HIS A 20 -4.25 5.58 -6.03
N VAL A 21 -2.95 5.81 -5.86
CA VAL A 21 -2.40 6.34 -4.60
C VAL A 21 -1.52 7.52 -4.94
N LEU A 22 -1.87 8.71 -4.44
CA LEU A 22 -0.99 9.87 -4.42
C LEU A 22 -0.28 9.89 -3.07
N VAL A 23 1.04 9.88 -3.10
CA VAL A 23 1.85 9.73 -1.89
C VAL A 23 3.10 10.61 -1.96
N GLU A 24 3.38 11.30 -0.86
CA GLU A 24 4.67 11.93 -0.62
C GLU A 24 5.57 10.93 0.12
N VAL A 25 6.82 10.78 -0.30
CA VAL A 25 7.76 9.83 0.29
C VAL A 25 9.14 10.45 0.44
N ASP A 26 9.78 10.21 1.60
CA ASP A 26 11.18 10.54 1.80
C ASP A 26 12.04 9.86 0.72
N PRO A 27 12.79 10.64 -0.11
CA PRO A 27 13.65 10.08 -1.15
C PRO A 27 14.64 9.03 -0.65
N GLN A 28 15.08 9.11 0.62
CA GLN A 28 16.00 8.15 1.23
C GLN A 28 15.37 6.76 1.47
N LEU A 29 14.05 6.68 1.65
CA LEU A 29 13.35 5.39 1.72
C LEU A 29 13.32 4.73 0.33
N GLY A 30 13.11 5.53 -0.71
CA GLY A 30 12.92 5.07 -2.08
C GLY A 30 11.51 4.51 -2.33
N ILE A 31 10.87 4.98 -3.40
CA ILE A 31 9.48 4.63 -3.76
C ILE A 31 9.25 3.13 -3.92
N HIS A 32 10.22 2.39 -4.45
CA HIS A 32 10.10 0.94 -4.67
C HIS A 32 9.88 0.16 -3.36
N ARG A 33 10.48 0.60 -2.24
CA ARG A 33 10.31 -0.03 -0.93
C ARG A 33 8.91 0.21 -0.38
N LEU A 34 8.42 1.44 -0.52
CA LEU A 34 7.07 1.80 -0.13
C LEU A 34 6.04 0.99 -0.92
N VAL A 35 6.16 0.93 -2.25
CA VAL A 35 5.24 0.17 -3.12
C VAL A 35 5.25 -1.31 -2.76
N LYS A 36 6.42 -1.92 -2.55
CA LYS A 36 6.54 -3.31 -2.11
C LYS A 36 5.82 -3.54 -0.79
N HIS A 37 5.99 -2.62 0.16
CA HIS A 37 5.36 -2.72 1.47
C HIS A 37 3.83 -2.56 1.40
N LEU A 38 3.34 -1.53 0.72
CA LEU A 38 1.91 -1.27 0.54
C LEU A 38 1.22 -2.47 -0.08
N LYS A 39 1.73 -2.98 -1.21
CA LYS A 39 1.18 -4.16 -1.88
C LYS A 39 1.29 -5.41 -1.02
N GLY A 40 2.41 -5.62 -0.34
CA GLY A 40 2.64 -6.81 0.48
C GLY A 40 1.70 -6.88 1.69
N VAL A 41 1.61 -5.81 2.46
CA VAL A 41 0.76 -5.74 3.65
C VAL A 41 -0.71 -5.81 3.28
N SER A 42 -1.17 -5.01 2.32
CA SER A 42 -2.58 -5.03 1.90
C SER A 42 -2.98 -6.41 1.40
N SER A 43 -2.17 -7.02 0.55
CA SER A 43 -2.43 -8.34 0.00
C SER A 43 -2.44 -9.43 1.08
N HIS A 44 -1.57 -9.33 2.09
CA HIS A 44 -1.57 -10.23 3.23
C HIS A 44 -2.83 -10.08 4.08
N SER A 45 -3.14 -8.85 4.52
CA SER A 45 -4.31 -8.57 5.36
C SER A 45 -5.62 -8.94 4.66
N LEU A 46 -5.80 -8.56 3.39
CA LEU A 46 -7.01 -8.84 2.62
C LEU A 46 -7.22 -10.35 2.42
N ARG A 47 -6.17 -11.14 2.19
CA ARG A 47 -6.31 -12.60 2.09
C ARG A 47 -6.56 -13.28 3.43
N GLN A 48 -6.18 -12.67 4.55
CA GLN A 48 -6.57 -13.18 5.87
C GLN A 48 -8.05 -12.94 6.13
N GLU A 49 -8.55 -11.75 5.78
CA GLU A 49 -9.93 -11.34 6.02
C GLU A 49 -10.92 -12.00 5.05
N PHE A 50 -10.60 -12.00 3.75
CA PHE A 50 -11.46 -12.52 2.69
C PHE A 50 -10.91 -13.83 2.12
N ARG A 51 -11.43 -14.97 2.59
CA ARG A 51 -10.98 -16.31 2.12
C ARG A 51 -11.12 -16.50 0.62
N THR A 52 -12.09 -15.86 -0.02
CA THR A 52 -12.33 -15.91 -1.47
C THR A 52 -11.18 -15.33 -2.30
N LEU A 53 -10.32 -14.50 -1.70
CA LEU A 53 -9.16 -13.91 -2.36
C LEU A 53 -7.90 -14.80 -2.28
N LYS A 54 -7.96 -15.94 -1.59
CA LYS A 54 -6.88 -16.94 -1.61
C LYS A 54 -6.99 -17.75 -2.90
N SER A 55 -5.90 -17.78 -3.67
CA SER A 55 -5.74 -18.67 -4.82
C SER A 55 -5.58 -20.12 -4.40
#